data_AF-A0A7C7C5E0-F1
#
_entry.id   AF-A0A7C7C5E0-F1
#
_cell.length_a   1.000
_cell.length_b   1.000
_cell.length_c   1.000
_cell.angle_alpha   90.00
_cell.angle_beta   90.00
_cell.angle_gamma   90.00
#
_symmetry.space_group_name_H-M   'P 1'
#
loop_
_entity.id
_entity.type
_entity.pdbx_description
1 polymer ?
#
loop_
_entity_poly.entity_id
_entity_poly.type
_entity_poly.pdbx_seq_one_letter_code
_entity_poly.pdbx_strand_id
1 'polypeptide(L)'
;MKAKKKFLNVTFKVERHPDYTGNHQLAGFDHIMGCTFPLGTTEPEMVREFLAETVVTDMQGKTWTKGEMIQVVSIEKCFEDWSND
;
A
#
# COMPACT_ATOMS: atom_id res chain seq x y z
N MET A 1 -5.86 12.13 -29.71
CA MET A 1 -4.99 11.25 -28.92
C MET A 1 -5.59 11.18 -27.53
N LYS A 2 -5.87 9.99 -26.99
CA LYS A 2 -6.34 9.86 -25.61
C LYS A 2 -5.21 10.35 -24.68
N ALA A 3 -5.54 11.20 -23.71
CA ALA A 3 -4.54 11.67 -22.74
C ALA A 3 -4.06 10.46 -21.92
N LYS A 4 -2.73 10.29 -21.80
CA LYS A 4 -2.17 9.25 -20.93
C LYS A 4 -2.22 9.75 -19.48
N LYS A 5 -2.85 8.98 -18.58
CA LYS A 5 -2.81 9.28 -17.15
C LYS A 5 -1.50 8.73 -16.58
N LYS A 6 -0.60 9.62 -16.15
CA LYS A 6 0.68 9.26 -15.53
C LYS A 6 0.54 9.14 -14.01
N PHE A 7 1.30 8.24 -13.41
CA PHE A 7 1.32 8.01 -11.96
C PHE A 7 2.65 7.35 -11.54
N LEU A 8 2.93 7.33 -10.24
CA LEU A 8 4.02 6.54 -9.65
C LEU A 8 3.51 5.12 -9.38
N ASN A 9 4.23 4.11 -9.87
CA ASN A 9 4.01 2.71 -9.56
C ASN A 9 5.04 2.27 -8.51
N VAL A 10 4.55 1.83 -7.36
CA VAL A 10 5.36 1.62 -6.16
C VAL A 10 5.21 0.19 -5.66
N THR A 11 6.35 -0.40 -5.29
CA THR A 11 6.44 -1.65 -4.54
C THR A 11 6.97 -1.35 -3.14
N PHE A 12 6.17 -1.66 -2.12
CA PHE A 12 6.61 -1.59 -0.73
C PHE A 12 7.15 -2.94 -0.28
N LYS A 13 8.34 -2.93 0.33
CA LYS A 13 8.77 -4.02 1.19
C LYS A 13 8.09 -3.84 2.53
N VAL A 14 7.43 -4.89 3.01
CA VAL A 14 6.63 -4.86 4.22
C VAL A 14 7.01 -6.01 5.12
N GLU A 15 6.65 -5.89 6.38
CA GLU A 15 6.70 -7.01 7.32
C GLU A 15 5.47 -6.97 8.21
N ARG A 16 5.21 -8.10 8.87
CA ARG A 16 4.12 -8.21 9.83
C ARG A 16 4.28 -7.19 10.95
N HIS A 17 3.22 -6.45 11.25
CA HIS A 17 3.22 -5.53 12.38
C HIS A 17 3.39 -6.35 13.68
N PRO A 18 4.32 -5.99 14.59
CA PRO A 18 4.63 -6.80 15.76
C PRO A 18 3.42 -7.00 16.69
N ASP A 19 2.56 -5.99 16.80
CA ASP A 19 1.35 -6.04 17.63
C ASP A 19 0.17 -6.77 16.97
N TYR A 20 0.29 -7.14 15.68
CA TYR A 20 -0.78 -7.85 14.98
C TYR A 20 -0.75 -9.34 15.32
N THR A 21 -1.82 -9.84 15.96
CA THR A 21 -1.95 -11.24 16.38
C THR A 21 -2.88 -12.07 15.48
N GLY A 22 -3.54 -11.46 14.50
CA GLY A 22 -4.45 -12.16 13.58
C GLY A 22 -3.75 -12.97 12.49
N ASN A 23 -4.51 -13.73 11.69
CA ASN A 23 -3.96 -14.56 10.62
C ASN A 23 -4.38 -14.10 9.21
N HIS A 24 -4.59 -12.79 9.03
CA HIS A 24 -4.95 -12.27 7.72
C HIS A 24 -3.80 -12.45 6.73
N GLN A 25 -4.11 -12.83 5.48
CA GLN A 25 -3.13 -13.10 4.43
C GLN A 25 -2.16 -11.94 4.21
N LEU A 26 -2.65 -10.70 4.36
CA LEU A 26 -1.81 -9.49 4.22
C LEU A 26 -0.56 -9.52 5.12
N ALA A 27 -0.69 -10.03 6.35
CA ALA A 27 0.39 -10.12 7.31
C ALA A 27 1.41 -11.24 6.99
N GLY A 28 1.17 -12.01 5.92
CA GLY A 28 2.09 -13.01 5.40
C GLY A 28 2.89 -12.57 4.18
N PHE A 29 2.65 -11.37 3.63
CA PHE A 29 3.43 -10.83 2.52
C PHE A 29 4.71 -10.14 3.01
N ASP A 30 5.74 -10.20 2.19
CA ASP A 30 7.02 -9.49 2.32
C ASP A 30 7.11 -8.29 1.36
N HIS A 31 6.32 -8.30 0.27
CA HIS A 31 6.24 -7.22 -0.71
C HIS A 31 4.81 -6.99 -1.19
N ILE A 32 4.44 -5.72 -1.37
CA ILE A 32 3.16 -5.30 -1.96
C ILE A 32 3.44 -4.44 -3.20
N MET A 33 3.12 -4.98 -4.37
CA MET A 33 3.35 -4.34 -5.67
C MET A 33 2.09 -3.66 -6.20
N GLY A 34 2.25 -2.78 -7.20
CA GLY A 34 1.12 -2.18 -7.91
C GLY A 34 0.40 -1.10 -7.11
N CYS A 35 1.07 -0.48 -6.13
CA CYS A 35 0.54 0.67 -5.42
C CYS A 35 0.72 1.91 -6.29
N THR A 36 -0.37 2.60 -6.63
CA THR A 36 -0.34 3.74 -7.54
C THR A 36 -0.52 5.06 -6.81
N PHE A 37 0.37 6.03 -7.03
CA PHE A 37 0.28 7.36 -6.42
C PHE A 37 0.33 8.47 -7.48
N PRO A 38 -0.25 9.66 -7.23
CA PRO A 38 -0.06 10.81 -8.10
C PRO A 38 1.42 11.16 -8.28
N LEU A 39 1.77 11.72 -9.45
CA LEU A 39 3.11 12.29 -9.64
C LEU A 39 3.34 13.42 -8.61
N GLY A 40 4.55 13.47 -8.05
CA GLY A 40 4.92 14.46 -7.03
C GLY A 40 4.61 14.06 -5.59
N THR A 41 3.95 12.93 -5.35
CA THR A 41 3.75 12.38 -4.00
C THR A 41 5.10 12.00 -3.39
N THR A 42 5.37 12.46 -2.16
CA THR A 42 6.62 12.17 -1.46
C THR A 42 6.61 10.77 -0.84
N GLU A 43 7.78 10.18 -0.57
CA GLU A 43 7.86 8.86 0.06
C GLU A 43 7.08 8.77 1.39
N PRO A 44 7.18 9.75 2.32
CA PRO A 44 6.40 9.70 3.56
C PRO A 44 4.90 9.78 3.32
N GLU A 45 4.44 10.51 2.29
CA GLU A 45 3.02 10.55 1.92
C GLU A 45 2.56 9.21 1.38
N MET A 46 3.32 8.60 0.47
CA MET A 46 3.00 7.28 -0.10
C MET A 46 2.89 6.21 0.99
N VAL A 47 3.82 6.19 1.95
CA VAL A 47 3.76 5.24 3.08
C VAL A 47 2.54 5.50 3.98
N ARG A 48 2.25 6.77 4.31
CA ARG A 48 1.07 7.12 5.13
C ARG A 48 -0.24 6.71 4.47
N GLU A 49 -0.40 7.04 3.20
CA GLU A 49 -1.59 6.70 2.42
C GLU A 49 -1.75 5.17 2.30
N PHE A 50 -0.66 4.47 1.95
CA PHE A 50 -0.66 3.01 1.85
C PHE A 50 -1.09 2.34 3.16
N LEU A 51 -0.52 2.76 4.29
CA LEU A 51 -0.84 2.16 5.59
C LEU A 51 -2.24 2.53 6.09
N ALA A 52 -2.82 3.64 5.64
CA ALA A 52 -4.17 4.07 5.99
C ALA A 52 -5.28 3.32 5.22
N GLU A 53 -4.94 2.60 4.15
CA GLU A 53 -5.93 1.86 3.37
C GLU A 53 -6.67 0.82 4.21
N THR A 54 -8.01 0.81 4.07
CA THR A 54 -8.87 -0.18 4.71
C THR A 54 -8.71 -1.54 4.03
N VAL A 55 -8.53 -2.59 4.83
CA VAL A 55 -8.39 -3.98 4.36
C VAL A 55 -9.72 -4.71 4.45
N VAL A 56 -10.32 -4.74 5.63
CA VAL A 56 -11.53 -5.52 5.90
C VAL A 56 -12.27 -4.93 7.10
N THR A 57 -13.59 -5.12 7.16
CA THR A 57 -14.38 -4.92 8.37
C THR A 57 -14.78 -6.29 8.91
N ASP A 58 -14.47 -6.57 10.16
CA ASP A 58 -14.76 -7.87 10.77
C ASP A 58 -16.23 -8.01 11.19
N MET A 59 -16.61 -9.21 11.64
CA MET A 59 -17.98 -9.52 12.07
C MET A 59 -18.45 -8.71 13.28
N GLN A 60 -17.54 -8.06 14.02
CA GLN A 60 -17.83 -7.20 15.16
C GLN A 60 -17.94 -5.72 14.73
N GLY A 61 -17.76 -5.43 13.45
CA GLY A 61 -17.84 -4.09 12.88
C GLY A 61 -16.56 -3.29 12.99
N LYS A 62 -15.44 -3.88 13.44
CA LYS A 62 -14.16 -3.18 13.45
C LYS A 62 -13.57 -3.17 12.03
N THR A 63 -13.29 -1.98 11.53
CA THR A 63 -12.52 -1.76 10.31
C THR A 63 -11.03 -1.84 10.62
N TRP A 64 -10.30 -2.65 9.85
CA TRP A 64 -8.86 -2.82 9.97
C TRP A 64 -8.15 -2.14 8.79
N THR A 65 -7.07 -1.43 9.11
CA THR A 65 -6.18 -0.80 8.11
C THR A 65 -4.96 -1.66 7.82
N LYS A 66 -4.26 -1.39 6.71
CA LYS A 66 -2.99 -2.07 6.41
C LYS A 66 -1.97 -1.85 7.53
N GLY A 67 -1.88 -0.62 8.06
CA GLY A 67 -0.97 -0.25 9.13
C GLY A 67 -1.18 -0.98 10.45
N GLU A 68 -2.38 -1.50 10.71
CA GLU A 68 -2.63 -2.37 11.87
C GLU A 68 -2.16 -3.81 11.67
N MET A 69 -1.88 -4.24 10.42
CA MET A 69 -1.50 -5.62 10.09
C MET A 69 -0.04 -5.75 9.66
N ILE A 70 0.48 -4.73 8.98
CA ILE A 70 1.83 -4.69 8.40
C ILE A 70 2.48 -3.32 8.65
N GLN A 71 3.81 -3.28 8.57
CA GLN A 71 4.58 -2.04 8.53
C GLN A 71 5.44 -1.99 7.27
N VAL A 72 5.70 -0.79 6.76
CA VAL A 72 6.62 -0.59 5.62
C VAL A 72 8.05 -0.58 6.14
N VAL A 73 8.87 -1.46 5.57
CA VAL A 73 10.32 -1.51 5.83
C VAL A 73 11.04 -0.54 4.91
N SER A 74 10.69 -0.55 3.62
CA SER A 74 11.27 0.33 2.61
C SER A 74 10.43 0.38 1.34
N ILE A 75 10.66 1.36 0.49
CA ILE A 75 10.21 1.31 -0.90
C ILE A 75 11.26 0.55 -1.71
N GLU A 76 10.86 -0.56 -2.33
CA GLU A 76 11.78 -1.38 -3.14
C GLU A 76 11.87 -0.87 -4.58
N LYS A 77 10.74 -0.41 -5.13
CA LYS A 77 10.65 0.14 -6.49
C LYS A 77 9.71 1.32 -6.50
N CYS A 78 10.08 2.38 -7.21
CA CYS A 78 9.24 3.54 -7.48
C CYS A 78 9.62 4.09 -8.86
N PHE A 79 8.67 4.08 -9.80
CA PHE A 79 8.90 4.59 -11.15
C PHE A 79 7.62 5.20 -11.75
N GLU A 80 7.78 6.11 -12.71
CA GLU A 80 6.65 6.65 -13.45
C GLU A 80 6.09 5.61 -14.42
N ASP A 81 4.78 5.44 -14.41
CA ASP A 81 4.02 4.54 -15.28
C ASP A 81 2.83 5.30 -15.89
N TRP A 82 2.13 4.71 -16.85
CA TRP A 82 0.99 5.32 -17.50
C TRP A 82 -0.09 4.31 -17.88
N SER A 83 -1.35 4.75 -17.80
CA SER A 83 -2.49 4.02 -18.35
C SER A 83 -3.15 4.80 -19.49
N ASN A 84 -3.75 4.07 -20.42
CA ASN A 84 -4.65 4.65 -21.41
C ASN A 84 -6.02 4.83 -20.77
N ASP A 85 -6.65 5.99 -21.02
CA ASP A 85 -8.06 6.25 -20.74
C ASP A 85 -8.98 5.40 -21.63
#